data_AF-A0A8T5T4R6-F1
#
_entry.id   AF-A0A8T5T4R6-F1
#
_cell.length_a   1.000
_cell.length_b   1.000
_cell.length_c   1.000
_cell.angle_alpha   90.00
_cell.angle_beta   90.00
_cell.angle_gamma   90.00
#
_symmetry.space_group_name_H-M   'P 1'
#
loop_
_entity.id
_entity.type
_entity.pdbx_description
1 polymer ?
#
loop_
_entity_poly.entity_id
_entity_poly.type
_entity_poly.pdbx_seq_one_letter_code
_entity_poly.pdbx_strand_id
1 'polypeptide(L)'
;MIEQFQHKFTNSFFLWFDNYLLTKGEAHSELTGVFYNYEDDRLDSSLTVFGSPYKQWVTDSSIVGAQIPSGVYVNGAFSGRSDALVLDFENGRVLSSELPQNSTITGSFPVKDFNIYFSNETEEDLIVENKYDVNSRIIINEASYIPPYSQVLPAIFLAFAGSYNKGFAFGGMEETTISAKAVILAENNYQLDGVLSIFADSRNEVFPTIPMENNPINEFGDLKTGYYSYTDLKNQFDGNTKFYINSAETSKLTDKARKSLSNDMYVGFIDFEIQQHRYRN
;
A
#
# COMPACT_ATOMS: atom_id res chain seq x y z
N MET A 1 -22.71 -1.09 10.53
CA MET A 1 -22.25 0.29 10.79
C MET A 1 -22.09 0.97 9.44
N ILE A 2 -22.60 2.19 9.26
CA ILE A 2 -22.43 2.90 7.99
C ILE A 2 -21.08 3.61 7.96
N GLU A 3 -20.54 3.85 6.76
CA GLU A 3 -19.30 4.58 6.55
C GLU A 3 -19.30 5.93 7.30
N GLN A 4 -18.14 6.31 7.84
CA GLN A 4 -17.94 7.53 8.63
C GLN A 4 -16.76 8.32 8.06
N PHE A 5 -16.55 9.54 8.55
CA PHE A 5 -15.48 10.42 8.11
C PHE A 5 -14.09 9.78 8.13
N GLN A 6 -13.75 9.05 9.20
CA GLN A 6 -12.45 8.39 9.33
C GLN A 6 -12.24 7.27 8.30
N HIS A 7 -13.30 6.52 7.96
CA HIS A 7 -13.26 5.51 6.91
C HIS A 7 -12.96 6.13 5.54
N LYS A 8 -13.60 7.28 5.25
CA LYS A 8 -13.34 8.05 4.01
C LYS A 8 -11.91 8.60 3.98
N PHE A 9 -11.45 9.16 5.10
CA PHE A 9 -10.11 9.71 5.20
C PHE A 9 -9.04 8.64 5.00
N THR A 10 -9.10 7.54 5.75
CA THR A 10 -8.09 6.46 5.66
C THR A 10 -8.01 5.89 4.26
N ASN A 11 -9.15 5.58 3.63
CA ASN A 11 -9.19 5.15 2.23
C ASN A 11 -8.56 6.18 1.28
N SER A 12 -9.01 7.44 1.35
CA SER A 12 -8.52 8.49 0.45
C SER A 12 -7.02 8.77 0.63
N PHE A 13 -6.55 8.77 1.88
CA PHE A 13 -5.17 9.00 2.26
C PHE A 13 -4.26 7.88 1.76
N PHE A 14 -4.68 6.62 1.89
CA PHE A 14 -3.93 5.48 1.37
C PHE A 14 -3.75 5.55 -0.14
N LEU A 15 -4.86 5.76 -0.87
CA LEU A 15 -4.84 5.83 -2.34
C LEU A 15 -3.98 6.99 -2.83
N TRP A 16 -4.09 8.16 -2.17
CA TRP A 16 -3.24 9.30 -2.46
C TRP A 16 -1.76 9.02 -2.15
N PHE A 17 -1.45 8.48 -0.97
CA PHE A 17 -0.09 8.23 -0.52
C PHE A 17 0.63 7.25 -1.45
N ASP A 18 -0.04 6.16 -1.81
CA ASP A 18 0.47 5.14 -2.72
C ASP A 18 0.76 5.73 -4.11
N ASN A 19 -0.23 6.41 -4.71
CA ASN A 19 -0.04 7.05 -6.02
C ASN A 19 1.07 8.12 -5.98
N TYR A 20 1.12 8.94 -4.93
CA TYR A 20 2.10 10.02 -4.80
C TYR A 20 3.52 9.46 -4.71
N LEU A 21 3.75 8.44 -3.89
CA LEU A 21 5.04 7.77 -3.77
C LEU A 21 5.47 7.14 -5.10
N LEU A 22 4.58 6.38 -5.74
CA LEU A 22 4.88 5.70 -7.00
C LEU A 22 5.13 6.67 -8.15
N THR A 23 4.41 7.80 -8.19
CA THR A 23 4.55 8.81 -9.25
C THR A 23 5.80 9.67 -9.07
N LYS A 24 6.10 10.11 -7.84
CA LYS A 24 7.23 11.02 -7.57
C LYS A 24 8.55 10.29 -7.40
N GLY A 25 8.51 9.08 -6.83
CA GLY A 25 9.69 8.28 -6.56
C GLY A 25 10.01 7.25 -7.63
N GLU A 26 9.11 7.01 -8.59
CA GLU A 26 9.19 5.87 -9.53
C GLU A 26 9.48 4.56 -8.76
N ALA A 27 8.87 4.44 -7.57
CA ALA A 27 9.23 3.47 -6.54
C ALA A 27 8.65 2.07 -6.82
N HIS A 28 8.90 1.56 -8.02
CA HIS A 28 8.49 0.23 -8.47
C HIS A 28 9.53 -0.38 -9.39
N SER A 29 9.54 -1.71 -9.43
CA SER A 29 10.44 -2.50 -10.26
C SER A 29 9.65 -3.57 -11.02
N GLU A 30 9.82 -3.61 -12.35
CA GLU A 30 9.25 -4.66 -13.18
C GLU A 30 10.01 -5.97 -13.00
N LEU A 31 9.32 -7.00 -12.50
CA LEU A 31 9.91 -8.30 -12.23
C LEU A 31 9.11 -9.41 -12.90
N THR A 32 9.81 -10.49 -13.22
CA THR A 32 9.21 -11.76 -13.62
C THR A 32 9.44 -12.78 -12.52
N GLY A 33 8.43 -13.59 -12.22
CA GLY A 33 8.49 -14.56 -11.14
C GLY A 33 7.83 -15.89 -11.48
N VAL A 34 8.28 -16.93 -10.78
CA VAL A 34 7.58 -18.22 -10.64
C VAL A 34 6.75 -18.14 -9.36
N PHE A 35 5.57 -18.74 -9.39
CA PHE A 35 4.72 -18.86 -8.21
C PHE A 35 4.80 -20.28 -7.63
N TYR A 36 4.82 -20.36 -6.31
CA TYR A 36 4.95 -21.61 -5.57
C TYR A 36 3.64 -21.92 -4.86
N ASN A 37 3.16 -23.15 -5.05
CA ASN A 37 1.96 -23.62 -4.36
C ASN A 37 2.21 -23.78 -2.86
N TYR A 38 1.22 -23.40 -2.06
CA TYR A 38 1.19 -23.62 -0.62
C TYR A 38 -0.26 -23.67 -0.12
N GLU A 39 -0.45 -24.13 1.11
CA GLU A 39 -1.76 -24.21 1.76
C GLU A 39 -2.03 -22.95 2.61
N ASP A 40 -3.27 -22.43 2.56
CA ASP A 40 -3.70 -21.29 3.36
C ASP A 40 -5.02 -21.61 4.09
N ASP A 41 -4.92 -21.86 5.39
CA ASP A 41 -6.06 -22.20 6.26
C ASP A 41 -7.11 -21.08 6.36
N ARG A 42 -6.81 -19.85 5.93
CA ARG A 42 -7.75 -18.71 5.95
C ARG A 42 -8.61 -18.63 4.70
N LEU A 43 -8.28 -19.39 3.65
CA LEU A 43 -9.04 -19.43 2.40
C LEU A 43 -9.93 -20.67 2.34
N ASP A 44 -10.95 -20.61 1.49
CA ASP A 44 -11.82 -21.76 1.23
C ASP A 44 -11.01 -22.89 0.60
N SER A 45 -11.27 -24.14 1.02
CA SER A 45 -10.55 -25.32 0.54
C SER A 45 -10.77 -25.63 -0.95
N SER A 46 -11.73 -24.96 -1.60
CA SER A 46 -11.91 -24.98 -3.04
C SER A 46 -10.90 -24.15 -3.83
N LEU A 47 -10.13 -23.27 -3.16
CA LEU A 47 -9.11 -22.44 -3.79
C LEU A 47 -7.72 -23.05 -3.65
N THR A 48 -7.03 -23.13 -4.76
CA THR A 48 -5.59 -23.39 -4.82
C THR A 48 -4.83 -22.06 -4.84
N VAL A 49 -3.73 -22.02 -4.11
CA VAL A 49 -2.98 -20.79 -3.86
C VAL A 49 -1.56 -20.94 -4.38
N PHE A 50 -1.06 -19.90 -5.05
CA PHE A 50 0.31 -19.84 -5.54
C PHE A 50 0.92 -18.49 -5.21
N GLY A 51 1.93 -18.47 -4.34
CA GLY A 51 2.58 -17.24 -3.88
C GLY A 51 3.84 -16.94 -4.68
N SER A 52 4.05 -15.66 -4.96
CA SER A 52 5.33 -15.20 -5.51
C SER A 52 6.33 -14.89 -4.38
N PRO A 53 7.62 -14.77 -4.70
CA PRO A 53 8.62 -14.25 -3.76
C PRO A 53 8.51 -12.73 -3.55
N TYR A 54 7.49 -12.05 -4.10
CA TYR A 54 7.40 -10.60 -4.08
C TYR A 54 6.00 -10.10 -3.68
N LYS A 55 5.93 -9.19 -2.72
CA LYS A 55 4.74 -8.40 -2.37
C LYS A 55 5.16 -7.01 -1.90
N GLN A 56 4.37 -5.97 -2.05
CA GLN A 56 3.09 -5.80 -2.76
C GLN A 56 3.31 -5.44 -4.22
N TRP A 57 2.30 -5.67 -5.07
CA TRP A 57 2.35 -5.28 -6.48
C TRP A 57 1.66 -3.94 -6.73
N VAL A 58 2.08 -3.23 -7.77
CA VAL A 58 1.38 -2.01 -8.22
C VAL A 58 0.05 -2.39 -8.86
N THR A 59 -1.00 -1.67 -8.49
CA THR A 59 -2.37 -1.83 -9.00
C THR A 59 -2.83 -0.65 -9.88
N ASP A 60 -2.18 0.50 -9.73
CA ASP A 60 -2.57 1.76 -10.35
C ASP A 60 -1.99 1.91 -11.77
N SER A 61 -2.86 1.87 -12.77
CA SER A 61 -2.51 1.99 -14.19
C SER A 61 -2.11 3.41 -14.59
N SER A 62 -2.29 4.41 -13.71
CA SER A 62 -1.81 5.77 -13.95
C SER A 62 -0.32 5.96 -13.66
N ILE A 63 0.34 4.95 -13.08
CA ILE A 63 1.78 4.96 -12.82
C ILE A 63 2.55 4.65 -14.10
N VAL A 64 3.35 5.63 -14.55
CA VAL A 64 4.17 5.48 -15.75
C VAL A 64 5.21 4.37 -15.55
N GLY A 65 5.30 3.48 -16.53
CA GLY A 65 6.25 2.36 -16.53
C GLY A 65 5.73 1.09 -15.89
N ALA A 66 4.69 1.14 -15.04
CA ALA A 66 4.14 -0.04 -14.38
C ALA A 66 3.21 -0.84 -15.33
N GLN A 67 3.52 -2.12 -15.54
CA GLN A 67 2.78 -3.05 -16.39
C GLN A 67 1.85 -3.92 -15.54
N ILE A 68 0.67 -3.38 -15.19
CA ILE A 68 -0.28 -4.07 -14.32
C ILE A 68 -0.70 -5.42 -14.94
N PRO A 69 -0.48 -6.57 -14.26
CA PRO A 69 -0.79 -7.88 -14.81
C PRO A 69 -2.30 -8.05 -15.02
N SER A 70 -2.67 -8.50 -16.22
CA SER A 70 -4.04 -8.90 -16.57
C SER A 70 -4.31 -10.40 -16.37
N GLY A 71 -3.28 -11.15 -15.98
CA GLY A 71 -3.30 -12.60 -15.81
C GLY A 71 -1.90 -13.16 -15.59
N VAL A 72 -1.78 -14.48 -15.65
CA VAL A 72 -0.51 -15.22 -15.50
C VAL A 72 -0.36 -16.25 -16.61
N TYR A 73 0.84 -16.80 -16.77
CA TYR A 73 1.10 -17.93 -17.65
C TYR A 73 1.04 -19.22 -16.86
N VAL A 74 0.14 -20.11 -17.24
CA VAL A 74 -0.02 -21.45 -16.68
C VAL A 74 0.55 -22.44 -17.68
N ASN A 75 1.62 -23.14 -17.31
CA ASN A 75 2.34 -24.09 -18.18
C ASN A 75 2.71 -23.48 -19.55
N GLY A 76 3.05 -22.18 -19.56
CA GLY A 76 3.44 -21.43 -20.77
C GLY A 76 2.27 -20.85 -21.58
N ALA A 77 1.02 -21.13 -21.24
CA ALA A 77 -0.16 -20.53 -21.86
C ALA A 77 -0.70 -19.37 -21.02
N PHE A 78 -1.02 -18.23 -21.65
CA PHE A 78 -1.59 -17.09 -20.95
C PHE A 78 -3.02 -17.42 -20.46
N SER A 79 -3.26 -17.18 -19.17
CA SER A 79 -4.54 -17.28 -18.51
C SER A 79 -4.88 -15.92 -17.89
N GLY A 80 -5.94 -15.30 -18.41
CA GLY A 80 -6.42 -14.00 -17.91
C GLY A 80 -7.14 -14.13 -16.57
N ARG A 81 -7.28 -13.00 -15.88
CA ARG A 81 -8.12 -12.91 -14.68
C ARG A 81 -9.58 -13.26 -14.98
N SER A 82 -10.19 -13.96 -14.04
CA SER A 82 -11.61 -14.33 -14.05
C SER A 82 -12.06 -14.71 -12.63
N ASP A 83 -13.34 -15.03 -12.44
CA ASP A 83 -13.84 -15.53 -11.16
C ASP A 83 -13.12 -16.83 -10.70
N ALA A 84 -12.53 -17.57 -11.64
CA ALA A 84 -11.76 -18.79 -11.37
C ALA A 84 -10.25 -18.56 -11.23
N LEU A 85 -9.75 -17.35 -11.54
CA LEU A 85 -8.33 -16.98 -11.44
C LEU A 85 -8.21 -15.52 -11.03
N VAL A 86 -7.86 -15.33 -9.77
CA VAL A 86 -7.83 -14.02 -9.10
C VAL A 86 -6.36 -13.67 -8.79
N LEU A 87 -5.99 -12.41 -9.03
CA LEU A 87 -4.68 -11.89 -8.66
C LEU A 87 -4.79 -11.09 -7.37
N ASP A 88 -4.18 -11.59 -6.30
CA ASP A 88 -4.08 -10.87 -5.04
C ASP A 88 -2.82 -9.99 -5.08
N PHE A 89 -3.00 -8.71 -5.43
CA PHE A 89 -1.93 -7.73 -5.54
C PHE A 89 -1.33 -7.35 -4.17
N GLU A 90 -2.08 -7.54 -3.08
CA GLU A 90 -1.64 -7.19 -1.73
C GLU A 90 -0.69 -8.24 -1.13
N ASN A 91 -0.95 -9.52 -1.40
CA ASN A 91 -0.09 -10.61 -0.95
C ASN A 91 0.86 -11.12 -2.04
N GLY A 92 0.71 -10.64 -3.28
CA GLY A 92 1.56 -11.04 -4.40
C GLY A 92 1.38 -12.51 -4.77
N ARG A 93 0.12 -12.95 -4.92
CA ARG A 93 -0.24 -14.36 -5.15
C ARG A 93 -1.36 -14.51 -6.17
N VAL A 94 -1.51 -15.73 -6.67
CA VAL A 94 -2.60 -16.16 -7.54
C VAL A 94 -3.50 -17.11 -6.77
N LEU A 95 -4.81 -16.87 -6.82
CA LEU A 95 -5.84 -17.75 -6.27
C LEU A 95 -6.61 -18.35 -7.43
N SER A 96 -6.87 -19.66 -7.40
CA SER A 96 -7.66 -20.30 -8.44
C SER A 96 -8.49 -21.46 -7.93
N SER A 97 -9.73 -21.58 -8.41
CA SER A 97 -10.61 -22.72 -8.16
C SER A 97 -10.45 -23.87 -9.17
N GLU A 98 -9.67 -23.68 -10.24
CA GLU A 98 -9.56 -24.62 -11.35
C GLU A 98 -8.14 -25.17 -11.57
N LEU A 99 -7.12 -24.47 -11.06
CA LEU A 99 -5.73 -24.85 -11.30
C LEU A 99 -5.27 -25.97 -10.35
N PRO A 100 -4.69 -27.08 -10.87
CA PRO A 100 -4.06 -28.09 -10.03
C PRO A 100 -2.83 -27.56 -9.29
N GLN A 101 -2.57 -28.02 -8.07
CA GLN A 101 -1.43 -27.61 -7.23
C GLN A 101 -0.04 -27.76 -7.90
N ASN A 102 0.11 -28.70 -8.83
CA ASN A 102 1.36 -28.95 -9.56
C ASN A 102 1.52 -28.09 -10.83
N SER A 103 0.64 -27.12 -11.06
CA SER A 103 0.73 -26.20 -12.20
C SER A 103 1.96 -25.33 -12.09
N THR A 104 2.71 -25.18 -13.19
CA THR A 104 3.80 -24.21 -13.26
C THR A 104 3.22 -22.86 -13.63
N ILE A 105 3.18 -21.94 -12.67
CA ILE A 105 2.67 -20.59 -12.87
C ILE A 105 3.83 -19.61 -12.92
N THR A 106 3.84 -18.76 -13.94
CA THR A 106 4.81 -17.68 -14.12
C THR A 106 4.11 -16.39 -14.49
N GLY A 107 4.68 -15.24 -14.16
CA GLY A 107 4.08 -13.94 -14.46
C GLY A 107 5.11 -12.82 -14.52
N SER A 108 4.68 -11.69 -15.08
CA SER A 108 5.38 -10.41 -15.02
C SER A 108 4.50 -9.45 -14.24
N PHE A 109 5.08 -8.72 -13.30
CA PHE A 109 4.34 -7.81 -12.45
C PHE A 109 5.25 -6.70 -11.89
N PRO A 110 4.74 -5.46 -11.77
CA PRO A 110 5.42 -4.37 -11.08
C PRO A 110 5.35 -4.60 -9.58
N VAL A 111 6.51 -4.71 -8.94
CA VAL A 111 6.62 -4.82 -7.49
C VAL A 111 6.94 -3.46 -6.91
N LYS A 112 6.24 -3.08 -5.83
CA LYS A 112 6.52 -1.83 -5.12
C LYS A 112 7.86 -1.93 -4.39
N ASP A 113 8.64 -0.86 -4.43
CA ASP A 113 9.90 -0.79 -3.66
C ASP A 113 9.63 -0.70 -2.16
N PHE A 114 8.48 -0.11 -1.78
CA PHE A 114 7.96 -0.06 -0.42
C PHE A 114 6.54 -0.65 -0.36
N ASN A 115 6.33 -1.54 0.60
CA ASN A 115 5.00 -2.00 0.95
C ASN A 115 4.29 -0.97 1.80
N ILE A 116 2.97 -0.82 1.64
CA ILE A 116 2.22 0.16 2.41
C ILE A 116 1.14 -0.57 3.21
N TYR A 117 1.15 -0.34 4.51
CA TYR A 117 0.23 -0.98 5.45
C TYR A 117 -0.44 0.07 6.32
N PHE A 118 -1.67 -0.19 6.76
CA PHE A 118 -2.22 0.52 7.92
C PHE A 118 -1.83 -0.21 9.20
N SER A 119 -1.38 0.55 10.19
CA SER A 119 -1.11 0.03 11.53
C SER A 119 -1.76 0.89 12.60
N ASN A 120 -2.22 0.22 13.66
CA ASN A 120 -2.64 0.85 14.92
C ASN A 120 -1.61 0.60 16.04
N GLU A 121 -0.51 -0.08 15.73
CA GLU A 121 0.58 -0.34 16.67
C GLU A 121 1.37 0.94 16.92
N THR A 122 2.04 1.01 18.07
CA THR A 122 2.90 2.15 18.36
C THR A 122 4.17 2.08 17.51
N GLU A 123 4.81 3.24 17.32
CA GLU A 123 6.08 3.33 16.60
C GLU A 123 7.16 2.45 17.24
N GLU A 124 7.16 2.35 18.58
CA GLU A 124 8.10 1.52 19.33
C GLU A 124 7.87 0.02 19.06
N ASP A 125 6.61 -0.44 19.10
CA ASP A 125 6.26 -1.84 18.87
C ASP A 125 6.64 -2.26 17.42
N LEU A 126 6.34 -1.40 16.45
CA LEU A 126 6.71 -1.60 15.05
C LEU A 126 8.23 -1.74 14.87
N ILE A 127 9.04 -1.04 15.66
CA ILE A 127 10.50 -1.06 15.52
C ILE A 127 11.15 -2.19 16.32
N VAL A 128 10.59 -2.54 17.49
CA VAL A 128 11.21 -3.42 18.49
C VAL A 128 10.68 -4.85 18.43
N GLU A 129 9.37 -5.04 18.31
CA GLU A 129 8.73 -6.32 18.56
C GLU A 129 8.57 -7.19 17.30
N ASN A 130 8.53 -6.55 16.13
CA ASN A 130 8.18 -7.23 14.90
C ASN A 130 9.41 -7.82 14.17
N LYS A 131 9.41 -9.16 14.07
CA LYS A 131 10.27 -9.89 13.12
C LYS A 131 9.63 -9.81 11.75
N TYR A 132 10.11 -8.89 10.93
CA TYR A 132 9.66 -8.77 9.56
C TYR A 132 10.52 -9.62 8.62
N ASP A 133 9.87 -10.22 7.64
CA ASP A 133 10.57 -10.84 6.52
C ASP A 133 11.12 -9.74 5.60
N VAL A 134 12.28 -10.01 5.00
CA VAL A 134 12.91 -9.09 4.03
C VAL A 134 12.59 -9.59 2.63
N ASN A 135 11.81 -8.82 1.88
CA ASN A 135 11.55 -9.10 0.47
C ASN A 135 12.60 -8.39 -0.37
N SER A 136 13.83 -8.89 -0.43
CA SER A 136 14.84 -8.17 -1.23
C SER A 136 14.45 -8.17 -2.71
N ARG A 137 14.56 -7.02 -3.37
CA ARG A 137 14.30 -6.86 -4.82
C ARG A 137 15.50 -7.34 -5.66
N ILE A 138 16.56 -7.81 -5.00
CA ILE A 138 17.78 -8.37 -5.60
C ILE A 138 17.63 -9.90 -5.67
N ILE A 139 18.12 -10.50 -6.76
CA ILE A 139 18.00 -11.94 -7.08
C ILE A 139 18.31 -12.81 -5.85
N ILE A 140 17.30 -13.54 -5.40
CA ILE A 140 17.36 -14.50 -4.30
C ILE A 140 17.79 -15.86 -4.88
N ASN A 141 18.83 -16.47 -4.34
CA ASN A 141 19.38 -17.75 -4.85
C ASN A 141 18.44 -18.95 -4.64
N GLU A 142 17.52 -18.88 -3.68
CA GLU A 142 16.45 -19.87 -3.46
C GLU A 142 15.13 -19.11 -3.24
N ALA A 143 14.51 -18.66 -4.34
CA ALA A 143 13.22 -17.98 -4.26
C ALA A 143 12.12 -18.97 -3.85
N SER A 144 11.39 -18.66 -2.78
CA SER A 144 10.17 -19.33 -2.33
C SER A 144 9.06 -18.28 -2.17
N TYR A 145 7.81 -18.72 -1.99
CA TYR A 145 6.72 -17.79 -1.70
C TYR A 145 6.94 -17.06 -0.36
N ILE A 146 6.44 -15.82 -0.29
CA ILE A 146 6.32 -15.12 0.98
C ILE A 146 4.99 -15.54 1.64
N PRO A 147 4.99 -15.91 2.94
CA PRO A 147 3.75 -16.24 3.65
C PRO A 147 2.71 -15.12 3.53
N PRO A 148 1.44 -15.44 3.28
CA PRO A 148 0.39 -14.42 3.20
C PRO A 148 0.24 -13.74 4.57
N TYR A 149 -0.29 -12.52 4.58
CA TYR A 149 -0.58 -11.74 5.80
C TYR A 149 0.63 -11.29 6.62
N SER A 150 1.84 -11.77 6.32
CA SER A 150 3.09 -11.26 6.90
C SER A 150 3.30 -9.80 6.49
N GLN A 151 3.88 -8.98 7.35
CA GLN A 151 4.38 -7.65 6.95
C GLN A 151 5.83 -7.80 6.54
N VAL A 152 6.20 -7.18 5.42
CA VAL A 152 7.46 -7.48 4.73
C VAL A 152 8.13 -6.20 4.30
N LEU A 153 9.45 -6.16 4.38
CA LEU A 153 10.26 -4.96 4.21
C LEU A 153 10.85 -4.81 2.81
N PRO A 154 11.22 -3.58 2.37
CA PRO A 154 10.89 -2.29 2.97
C PRO A 154 9.39 -2.02 3.05
N ALA A 155 8.98 -1.30 4.11
CA ALA A 155 7.58 -1.03 4.41
C ALA A 155 7.36 0.37 4.95
N ILE A 156 6.17 0.89 4.72
CA ILE A 156 5.64 2.14 5.26
C ILE A 156 4.34 1.81 5.99
N PHE A 157 4.30 2.11 7.27
CA PHE A 157 3.14 1.93 8.13
C PHE A 157 2.44 3.27 8.32
N LEU A 158 1.25 3.40 7.74
CA LEU A 158 0.37 4.54 7.92
C LEU A 158 -0.47 4.34 9.18
N ALA A 159 -0.59 5.38 10.00
CA ALA A 159 -1.39 5.38 11.20
C ALA A 159 -2.23 6.66 11.28
N PHE A 160 -3.47 6.51 11.75
CA PHE A 160 -4.30 7.64 12.12
C PHE A 160 -4.10 7.95 13.60
N ALA A 161 -3.54 9.12 13.93
CA ALA A 161 -3.27 9.49 15.31
C ALA A 161 -4.49 10.14 15.99
N GLY A 162 -5.24 10.96 15.26
CA GLY A 162 -6.41 11.63 15.81
C GLY A 162 -6.99 12.69 14.89
N SER A 163 -8.17 13.18 15.26
CA SER A 163 -8.81 14.31 14.58
C SER A 163 -9.63 15.14 15.55
N TYR A 164 -9.67 16.44 15.33
CA TYR A 164 -10.55 17.36 16.05
C TYR A 164 -11.17 18.37 15.09
N ASN A 165 -12.32 18.93 15.50
CA ASN A 165 -13.02 19.94 14.73
C ASN A 165 -12.87 21.29 15.42
N LYS A 166 -12.64 22.34 14.62
CA LYS A 166 -12.69 23.74 15.05
C LYS A 166 -13.66 24.52 14.17
N GLY A 167 -14.30 25.55 14.73
CA GLY A 167 -15.14 26.44 13.95
C GLY A 167 -14.32 27.17 12.89
N PHE A 168 -14.80 27.19 11.65
CA PHE A 168 -14.08 27.81 10.53
C PHE A 168 -14.78 29.07 10.02
N ALA A 169 -16.08 28.96 9.69
CA ALA A 169 -16.85 30.07 9.15
C ALA A 169 -18.27 30.11 9.70
N PHE A 170 -18.91 31.29 9.59
CA PHE A 170 -20.33 31.46 9.89
C PHE A 170 -21.19 30.53 9.02
N GLY A 171 -22.34 30.11 9.54
CA GLY A 171 -23.21 29.14 8.86
C GLY A 171 -22.93 27.67 9.18
N GLY A 172 -22.11 27.39 10.22
CA GLY A 172 -21.91 26.04 10.75
C GLY A 172 -20.84 25.22 10.02
N MET A 173 -19.94 25.89 9.28
CA MET A 173 -18.80 25.24 8.64
C MET A 173 -17.68 25.03 9.66
N GLU A 174 -17.13 23.81 9.68
CA GLU A 174 -16.02 23.41 10.55
C GLU A 174 -14.79 23.05 9.74
N GLU A 175 -13.63 23.29 10.32
CA GLU A 175 -12.38 22.70 9.88
C GLU A 175 -12.10 21.48 10.73
N THR A 176 -12.05 20.32 10.10
CA THR A 176 -11.55 19.10 10.72
C THR A 176 -10.06 19.02 10.46
N THR A 177 -9.25 19.09 11.53
CA THR A 177 -7.81 18.85 11.48
C THR A 177 -7.56 17.40 11.87
N ILE A 178 -6.75 16.72 11.08
CA ILE A 178 -6.36 15.31 11.21
C ILE A 178 -4.86 15.25 11.38
N SER A 179 -4.41 14.47 12.36
CA SER A 179 -3.02 14.07 12.52
C SER A 179 -2.87 12.64 12.04
N ALA A 180 -2.03 12.43 11.04
CA ALA A 180 -1.68 11.12 10.52
C ALA A 180 -0.16 10.95 10.56
N LYS A 181 0.29 9.71 10.69
CA LYS A 181 1.72 9.39 10.77
C LYS A 181 2.08 8.32 9.76
N ALA A 182 3.32 8.35 9.27
CA ALA A 182 3.91 7.27 8.51
C ALA A 182 5.25 6.86 9.14
N VAL A 183 5.41 5.58 9.47
CA VAL A 183 6.67 4.98 9.93
C VAL A 183 7.29 4.23 8.76
N ILE A 184 8.51 4.59 8.38
CA ILE A 184 9.21 4.05 7.22
C ILE A 184 10.34 3.16 7.69
N LEU A 185 10.33 1.90 7.25
CA LEU A 185 11.39 0.93 7.45
C LEU A 185 12.03 0.61 6.09
N ALA A 186 13.28 1.01 5.91
CA ALA A 186 14.04 0.87 4.66
C ALA A 186 15.30 0.03 4.83
N GLU A 187 15.69 -0.68 3.76
CA GLU A 187 16.92 -1.50 3.73
C GLU A 187 18.19 -0.65 3.65
N ASN A 188 18.11 0.54 3.06
CA ASN A 188 19.25 1.43 2.90
C ASN A 188 18.87 2.92 3.09
N ASN A 189 19.89 3.74 3.39
CA ASN A 189 19.72 5.19 3.57
C ASN A 189 19.19 5.90 2.32
N TYR A 190 19.54 5.44 1.12
CA TYR A 190 19.13 6.09 -0.13
C TYR A 190 17.61 6.00 -0.30
N GLN A 191 17.04 4.82 -0.09
CA GLN A 191 15.60 4.59 -0.07
C GLN A 191 14.91 5.43 1.00
N LEU A 192 15.45 5.45 2.23
CA LEU A 192 14.86 6.23 3.32
C LEU A 192 14.85 7.74 3.02
N ASP A 193 16.00 8.31 2.69
CA ASP A 193 16.13 9.74 2.43
C ASP A 193 15.29 10.14 1.19
N GLY A 194 15.14 9.26 0.20
CA GLY A 194 14.25 9.46 -0.95
C GLY A 194 12.79 9.60 -0.56
N VAL A 195 12.25 8.66 0.22
CA VAL A 195 10.86 8.71 0.69
C VAL A 195 10.61 9.95 1.56
N LEU A 196 11.50 10.22 2.51
CA LEU A 196 11.38 11.39 3.39
C LEU A 196 11.40 12.70 2.58
N SER A 197 12.28 12.82 1.57
CA SER A 197 12.33 14.02 0.72
C SER A 197 11.06 14.20 -0.11
N ILE A 198 10.54 13.12 -0.71
CA ILE A 198 9.30 13.18 -1.53
C ILE A 198 8.14 13.71 -0.68
N PHE A 199 7.96 13.19 0.53
CA PHE A 199 6.84 13.59 1.36
C PHE A 199 7.07 14.91 2.10
N ALA A 200 8.31 15.34 2.34
CA ALA A 200 8.59 16.70 2.81
C ALA A 200 8.07 17.76 1.83
N ASP A 201 8.11 17.46 0.53
CA ASP A 201 7.59 18.32 -0.53
C ASP A 201 6.07 18.19 -0.76
N SER A 202 5.38 17.29 -0.04
CA SER A 202 3.93 17.09 -0.18
C SER A 202 3.07 18.22 0.42
N ARG A 203 3.70 19.29 0.93
CA ARG A 203 2.98 20.45 1.46
C ARG A 203 2.15 21.12 0.36
N ASN A 204 0.90 21.45 0.69
CA ASN A 204 -0.12 21.99 -0.23
C ASN A 204 -0.64 20.99 -1.26
N GLU A 205 -0.29 19.71 -1.16
CA GLU A 205 -0.98 18.69 -1.94
C GLU A 205 -2.44 18.57 -1.50
N VAL A 206 -3.29 18.25 -2.47
CA VAL A 206 -4.73 18.17 -2.29
C VAL A 206 -5.24 16.90 -2.93
N PHE A 207 -6.08 16.17 -2.19
CA PHE A 207 -6.73 14.96 -2.68
C PHE A 207 -8.22 14.93 -2.31
N PRO A 208 -9.09 14.40 -3.17
CA PRO A 208 -10.52 14.38 -2.94
C PRO A 208 -10.91 13.34 -1.88
N THR A 209 -12.09 13.52 -1.30
CA THR A 209 -12.70 12.48 -0.46
C THR A 209 -13.28 11.38 -1.35
N ILE A 210 -12.69 10.19 -1.28
CA ILE A 210 -13.10 8.98 -1.99
C ILE A 210 -13.76 8.00 -1.00
N PRO A 211 -15.04 7.67 -1.18
CA PRO A 211 -15.73 6.68 -0.37
C PRO A 211 -15.08 5.30 -0.42
N MET A 212 -15.18 4.54 0.66
CA MET A 212 -14.58 3.20 0.79
C MET A 212 -15.20 2.19 -0.17
N GLU A 213 -16.46 2.36 -0.57
CA GLU A 213 -17.09 1.54 -1.62
C GLU A 213 -16.35 1.62 -2.97
N ASN A 214 -15.71 2.77 -3.24
CA ASN A 214 -14.90 3.02 -4.43
C ASN A 214 -13.43 2.63 -4.26
N ASN A 215 -13.05 1.96 -3.17
CA ASN A 215 -11.74 1.31 -3.11
C ASN A 215 -11.61 0.33 -4.29
N PRO A 216 -10.50 0.34 -5.04
CA PRO A 216 -10.37 -0.44 -6.26
C PRO A 216 -10.25 -1.96 -6.04
N ILE A 217 -9.89 -2.37 -4.82
CA ILE A 217 -9.56 -3.76 -4.48
C ILE A 217 -10.78 -4.48 -3.88
N ASN A 218 -10.95 -5.76 -4.22
CA ASN A 218 -11.96 -6.65 -3.66
C ASN A 218 -11.44 -7.43 -2.43
N GLU A 219 -12.26 -8.29 -1.85
CA GLU A 219 -11.93 -9.09 -0.67
C GLU A 219 -10.76 -10.07 -0.86
N PHE A 220 -10.41 -10.38 -2.10
CA PHE A 220 -9.32 -11.30 -2.46
C PHE A 220 -8.03 -10.56 -2.87
N GLY A 221 -8.00 -9.23 -2.82
CA GLY A 221 -6.84 -8.45 -3.21
C GLY A 221 -6.75 -8.14 -4.72
N ASP A 222 -7.78 -8.42 -5.51
CA ASP A 222 -7.85 -8.15 -6.96
C ASP A 222 -8.66 -6.88 -7.28
N LEU A 223 -8.48 -6.35 -8.48
CA LEU A 223 -9.21 -5.19 -8.97
C LEU A 223 -10.67 -5.54 -9.26
N LYS A 224 -11.61 -4.84 -8.61
CA LYS A 224 -13.07 -5.03 -8.80
C LYS A 224 -13.53 -4.99 -10.26
N THR A 225 -12.92 -4.13 -11.06
CA THR A 225 -13.28 -3.88 -12.47
C THR A 225 -12.21 -4.36 -13.46
N GLY A 226 -11.13 -4.98 -12.96
CA GLY A 226 -9.95 -5.31 -13.74
C GLY A 226 -9.09 -4.11 -14.16
N TYR A 227 -9.51 -2.87 -13.90
CA TYR A 227 -8.73 -1.67 -14.22
C TYR A 227 -8.89 -0.62 -13.13
N TYR A 228 -7.77 -0.07 -12.69
CA TYR A 228 -7.74 1.00 -11.70
C TYR A 228 -6.73 2.08 -12.13
N SER A 229 -7.14 3.33 -12.00
CA SER A 229 -6.31 4.52 -12.18
C SER A 229 -6.67 5.52 -11.09
N TYR A 230 -5.72 5.85 -10.23
CA TYR A 230 -5.96 6.87 -9.20
C TYR A 230 -6.27 8.23 -9.82
N THR A 231 -5.64 8.57 -10.93
CA THR A 231 -5.87 9.85 -11.63
C THR A 231 -7.32 9.95 -12.12
N ASP A 232 -7.86 8.89 -12.71
CA ASP A 232 -9.26 8.87 -13.18
C ASP A 232 -10.23 8.93 -12.00
N LEU A 233 -9.94 8.16 -10.94
CA LEU A 233 -10.75 8.14 -9.72
C LEU A 233 -10.74 9.50 -9.01
N LYS A 234 -9.57 10.14 -8.93
CA LYS A 234 -9.39 11.48 -8.39
C LYS A 234 -10.24 12.49 -9.15
N ASN A 235 -10.23 12.43 -10.49
CA ASN A 235 -11.02 13.32 -11.34
C ASN A 235 -12.52 13.09 -11.19
N GLN A 236 -12.96 11.83 -11.03
CA GLN A 236 -14.36 11.49 -10.77
C GLN A 236 -14.89 12.15 -9.49
N PHE A 237 -14.05 12.25 -8.45
CA PHE A 237 -14.41 12.81 -7.15
C PHE A 237 -13.92 14.24 -6.93
N ASP A 238 -13.49 14.96 -7.98
CA ASP A 238 -12.93 16.30 -7.83
C ASP A 238 -13.93 17.33 -7.28
N GLY A 239 -15.23 17.10 -7.49
CA GLY A 239 -16.31 17.92 -6.93
C GLY A 239 -16.58 17.72 -5.43
N ASN A 240 -15.98 16.71 -4.80
CA ASN A 240 -16.14 16.47 -3.36
C ASN A 240 -15.30 17.43 -2.52
N THR A 241 -15.60 17.49 -1.22
CA THR A 241 -14.70 18.13 -0.25
C THR A 241 -13.32 17.48 -0.32
N LYS A 242 -12.30 18.32 -0.34
CA LYS A 242 -10.91 17.90 -0.50
C LYS A 242 -10.20 17.89 0.84
N PHE A 243 -9.27 16.97 0.99
CA PHE A 243 -8.26 17.01 2.03
C PHE A 243 -7.06 17.80 1.51
N TYR A 244 -6.50 18.64 2.35
CA TYR A 244 -5.33 19.45 2.04
C TYR A 244 -4.24 19.16 3.08
N ILE A 245 -3.01 18.96 2.60
CA ILE A 245 -1.85 18.73 3.46
C ILE A 245 -1.29 20.07 3.92
N ASN A 246 -1.53 20.39 5.19
CA ASN A 246 -1.06 21.63 5.81
C ASN A 246 0.44 21.59 6.08
N SER A 247 0.92 20.47 6.61
CA SER A 247 2.34 20.21 6.83
C SER A 247 2.63 18.72 6.77
N ALA A 248 3.84 18.40 6.33
CA ALA A 248 4.44 17.08 6.40
C ALA A 248 5.84 17.27 6.98
N GLU A 249 6.02 16.95 8.26
CA GLU A 249 7.31 17.03 8.94
C GLU A 249 7.98 15.67 8.88
N THR A 250 9.26 15.63 8.50
CA THR A 250 9.99 14.38 8.32
C THR A 250 11.15 14.31 9.30
N SER A 251 11.38 13.12 9.86
CA SER A 251 12.49 12.88 10.78
C SER A 251 13.06 11.48 10.60
N LYS A 252 14.30 11.28 11.08
CA LYS A 252 14.99 9.98 11.01
C LYS A 252 15.64 9.62 12.32
N LEU A 253 15.62 8.33 12.62
CA LEU A 253 16.19 7.78 13.84
C LEU A 253 17.73 7.80 13.74
N THR A 254 18.39 8.32 14.77
CA THR A 254 19.86 8.44 14.77
C THR A 254 20.56 7.08 14.92
N ASP A 255 21.75 6.95 14.33
CA ASP A 255 22.53 5.70 14.35
C ASP A 255 22.80 5.14 15.75
N LYS A 256 22.88 6.01 16.76
CA LYS A 256 23.11 5.62 18.15
C LYS A 256 21.90 4.90 18.75
N ALA A 257 20.69 5.40 18.50
CA ALA A 257 19.45 4.78 18.96
C ALA A 257 19.14 3.48 18.19
N ARG A 258 19.55 3.40 16.92
CA ARG A 258 19.41 2.20 16.09
C ARG A 258 20.24 1.02 16.59
N LYS A 259 21.52 1.25 16.92
CA LYS A 259 22.42 0.20 17.46
C LYS A 259 21.93 -0.39 18.78
N SER A 260 21.19 0.37 19.59
CA SER A 260 20.56 -0.14 20.80
C SER A 260 19.29 -0.96 20.54
N LEU A 261 18.65 -0.79 19.39
CA LEU A 261 17.41 -1.49 19.01
C LEU A 261 17.66 -2.81 18.26
N SER A 262 18.92 -3.22 18.09
CA SER A 262 19.31 -4.45 17.37
C SER A 262 18.73 -4.61 15.96
N ASN A 263 18.27 -3.51 15.36
CA ASN A 263 17.64 -3.52 14.05
C ASN A 263 18.62 -3.00 13.00
N ASP A 264 18.96 -3.82 12.02
CA ASP A 264 19.87 -3.47 10.91
C ASP A 264 19.22 -2.50 9.90
N MET A 265 17.94 -2.15 10.12
CA MET A 265 17.17 -1.29 9.23
C MET A 265 17.30 0.21 9.48
N TYR A 266 16.89 0.98 8.48
CA TYR A 266 16.76 2.42 8.51
C TYR A 266 15.33 2.84 8.82
N VAL A 267 15.17 3.63 9.88
CA VAL A 267 13.85 4.06 10.37
C VAL A 267 13.70 5.57 10.18
N GLY A 268 12.58 5.98 9.60
CA GLY A 268 12.16 7.38 9.56
C GLY A 268 10.67 7.53 9.82
N PHE A 269 10.27 8.78 10.04
CA PHE A 269 8.92 9.16 10.41
C PHE A 269 8.48 10.33 9.56
N ILE A 270 7.20 10.35 9.23
CA ILE A 270 6.53 11.50 8.63
C ILE A 270 5.27 11.80 9.45
N ASP A 271 5.21 13.01 10.01
CA ASP A 271 4.05 13.52 10.71
C ASP A 271 3.28 14.46 9.78
N PHE A 272 2.05 14.07 9.45
CA PHE A 272 1.15 14.84 8.60
C PHE A 272 0.12 15.60 9.43
N GLU A 273 -0.04 16.88 9.13
CA GLU A 273 -1.23 17.63 9.50
C GLU A 273 -2.09 17.85 8.25
N ILE A 274 -3.30 17.28 8.26
CA ILE A 274 -4.22 17.31 7.13
C ILE A 274 -5.49 18.03 7.57
N GLN A 275 -6.01 18.90 6.72
CA GLN A 275 -7.21 19.67 7.03
C GLN A 275 -8.28 19.45 5.97
N GLN A 276 -9.55 19.49 6.39
CA GLN A 276 -10.70 19.54 5.50
C GLN A 276 -11.75 20.50 6.07
N HIS A 277 -12.26 21.39 5.21
CA HIS A 277 -13.40 22.23 5.53
C HIS A 277 -14.70 21.53 5.14
N ARG A 278 -15.60 21.30 6.11
CA ARG A 278 -16.84 20.56 5.91
C ARG A 278 -17.96 21.02 6.83
N TYR A 279 -19.19 20.66 6.47
CA TYR A 279 -20.35 20.78 7.35
C TYR A 279 -20.54 19.48 8.15
N ARG A 280 -21.12 19.59 9.36
CA ARG A 280 -21.51 18.42 10.15
C ARG A 280 -22.69 17.73 9.45
N ASN A 281 -22.52 16.45 9.15
CA ASN A 281 -23.59 15.54 8.72
C ASN A 281 -23.80 14.48 9.80
#